data_AF-A0A6J4KV15-F1
#
_entry.id   AF-A0A6J4KV15-F1
#
_cell.length_a   1.000
_cell.length_b   1.000
_cell.length_c   1.000
_cell.angle_alpha   90.00
_cell.angle_beta   90.00
_cell.angle_gamma   90.00
#
_symmetry.space_group_name_H-M   'P 1'
#
loop_
_entity.id
_entity.type
_entity.pdbx_description
1 polymer ?
#
loop_
_entity_poly.entity_id
_entity_poly.type
_entity_poly.pdbx_seq_one_letter_code
_entity_poly.pdbx_strand_id
1 'polypeptide(L)'
;MPASASLYHRHRFPAEVIAHAVRLYLRFALSFRDVEELLAERGVRVSYETVRRWVTKFGAHYADKLRRHEVRRGRTWHLDEMATRVGGQLCWLWRAIDEHGQTLDVLLQEHRDTAAAERFFRRLLAATDGVPPERITTDKLGSYAAAMTHLPEMQSVEHVQVRSVMRCNNRVEQAHQPTRVRERVMRRFKSVVSAQRFLDAFSRVCNLLRPGRHRLSAAAYRGTMQERVATWREVADYAPPETTRSRTPSLAAFPLRFADVNVTVPRRVSCRNMRAPCAGRRCAPRVQRAAAGRSDVCESRSAGIAPGPG
;
A
#
# COMPACT_ATOMS: atom_id res chain seq x y z
N MET A 1 -5.66 -41.38 2.91
CA MET A 1 -5.14 -40.10 3.43
C MET A 1 -6.19 -39.46 4.33
N PRO A 2 -5.85 -38.99 5.54
CA PRO A 2 -6.78 -38.20 6.34
C PRO A 2 -7.04 -36.86 5.63
N ALA A 3 -8.29 -36.40 5.61
CA ALA A 3 -8.61 -35.08 5.08
C ALA A 3 -7.91 -34.01 5.92
N SER A 4 -7.21 -33.07 5.27
CA SER A 4 -6.51 -31.98 5.97
C SER A 4 -7.51 -31.15 6.76
N ALA A 5 -7.36 -31.09 8.08
CA ALA A 5 -8.27 -30.34 8.94
C ALA A 5 -8.35 -28.88 8.48
N SER A 6 -9.58 -28.38 8.26
CA SER A 6 -9.83 -27.03 7.77
C SER A 6 -9.05 -25.98 8.59
N LEU A 7 -8.57 -24.94 7.91
CA LEU A 7 -7.90 -23.77 8.49
C LEU A 7 -8.65 -23.20 9.72
N TYR A 8 -9.98 -23.32 9.73
CA TYR A 8 -10.89 -22.80 10.76
C TYR A 8 -11.32 -23.85 11.80
N HIS A 9 -10.74 -25.06 11.80
CA HIS A 9 -11.04 -26.09 12.80
C HIS A 9 -10.86 -25.56 14.24
N ARG A 10 -11.84 -25.87 15.10
CA ARG A 10 -11.99 -25.40 16.50
C ARG A 10 -12.21 -23.89 16.69
N HIS A 11 -12.53 -23.11 15.66
CA HIS A 11 -13.05 -21.75 15.85
C HIS A 11 -14.58 -21.75 16.03
N ARG A 12 -15.07 -20.90 16.94
CA ARG A 12 -16.51 -20.70 17.20
C ARG A 12 -17.26 -20.01 16.05
N PHE A 13 -16.56 -19.26 15.20
CA PHE A 13 -17.15 -18.42 14.17
C PHE A 13 -16.91 -19.01 12.78
N PRO A 14 -17.87 -18.91 11.84
CA PRO A 14 -17.71 -19.40 10.47
C PRO A 14 -16.51 -18.79 9.74
N ALA A 15 -15.96 -19.55 8.80
CA ALA A 15 -14.87 -19.13 7.91
C ALA A 15 -15.14 -17.77 7.25
N GLU A 16 -16.35 -17.53 6.73
CA GLU A 16 -16.72 -16.25 6.13
C GLU A 16 -16.57 -15.07 7.12
N VAL A 17 -17.05 -15.21 8.36
CA VAL A 17 -17.00 -14.12 9.36
C VAL A 17 -15.55 -13.76 9.69
N ILE A 18 -14.72 -14.78 9.89
CA ILE A 18 -13.30 -14.64 10.18
C ILE A 18 -12.56 -14.00 8.99
N ALA A 19 -12.77 -14.52 7.78
CA ALA A 19 -12.18 -13.98 6.56
C ALA A 19 -12.65 -12.56 6.27
N HIS A 20 -13.92 -12.23 6.51
CA HIS A 20 -14.47 -10.89 6.35
C HIS A 20 -13.81 -9.90 7.33
N ALA A 21 -13.70 -10.27 8.61
CA ALA A 21 -13.05 -9.45 9.64
C ALA A 21 -11.57 -9.15 9.30
N VAL A 22 -10.81 -10.19 8.93
CA VAL A 22 -9.40 -10.02 8.52
C VAL A 22 -9.29 -9.19 7.24
N ARG A 23 -10.18 -9.40 6.26
CA ARG A 23 -10.23 -8.59 5.04
C ARG A 23 -10.54 -7.13 5.34
N LEU A 24 -11.49 -6.82 6.23
CA LEU A 24 -11.82 -5.45 6.61
C LEU A 24 -10.59 -4.74 7.18
N TYR A 25 -9.92 -5.37 8.15
CA TYR A 25 -8.73 -4.81 8.80
C TYR A 25 -7.52 -4.66 7.87
N LEU A 26 -7.24 -5.65 7.01
CA LEU A 26 -6.10 -5.57 6.09
C LEU A 26 -6.39 -4.68 4.87
N ARG A 27 -7.64 -4.60 4.40
CA ARG A 27 -7.99 -3.74 3.26
C ARG A 27 -8.11 -2.27 3.64
N PHE A 28 -8.95 -1.97 4.64
CA PHE A 28 -9.37 -0.61 4.94
C PHE A 28 -8.53 0.01 6.06
N ALA A 29 -8.66 1.31 6.25
CA ALA A 29 -7.90 2.06 7.25
C ALA A 29 -8.57 1.99 8.65
N LEU A 30 -9.01 0.79 9.05
CA LEU A 30 -9.78 0.54 10.28
C LEU A 30 -8.88 0.12 11.45
N SER A 31 -9.26 0.45 12.67
CA SER A 31 -8.73 -0.19 13.89
C SER A 31 -9.39 -1.56 14.12
N PHE A 32 -8.95 -2.30 15.15
CA PHE A 32 -9.62 -3.55 15.53
C PHE A 32 -11.01 -3.31 16.16
N ARG A 33 -11.26 -2.13 16.74
CA ARG A 33 -12.54 -1.78 17.37
C ARG A 33 -13.59 -1.43 16.33
N ASP A 34 -13.23 -0.66 15.30
CA ASP A 34 -14.09 -0.34 14.16
C ASP A 34 -14.55 -1.64 13.45
N VAL A 35 -13.71 -2.68 13.42
CA VAL A 35 -14.08 -3.99 12.86
C VAL A 35 -14.97 -4.80 13.81
N GLU A 36 -14.81 -4.67 15.12
CA GLU A 36 -15.76 -5.21 16.12
C GLU A 36 -17.14 -4.53 15.99
N GLU A 37 -17.18 -3.20 15.82
CA GLU A 37 -18.38 -2.39 15.63
C GLU A 37 -19.13 -2.74 14.33
N LEU A 38 -18.43 -2.73 13.18
CA LEU A 38 -18.98 -3.13 11.87
C LEU A 38 -19.43 -4.61 11.78
N LEU A 39 -19.04 -5.43 12.77
CA LEU A 39 -19.51 -6.81 12.93
C LEU A 39 -20.71 -6.87 13.89
N ALA A 40 -20.70 -6.08 14.97
CA ALA A 40 -21.82 -5.94 15.90
C ALA A 40 -23.07 -5.34 15.23
N GLU A 41 -22.92 -4.37 14.32
CA GLU A 41 -23.99 -3.85 13.44
C GLU A 41 -24.72 -4.97 12.67
N ARG A 42 -24.04 -6.08 12.40
CA ARG A 42 -24.57 -7.24 11.67
C ARG A 42 -24.93 -8.41 12.60
N GLY A 43 -25.00 -8.17 13.91
CA GLY A 43 -25.31 -9.18 14.93
C GLY A 43 -24.14 -10.08 15.35
N VAL A 44 -22.93 -9.90 14.80
CA VAL A 44 -21.75 -10.69 15.17
C VAL A 44 -21.08 -10.09 16.41
N ARG A 45 -21.40 -10.62 17.59
CA ARG A 45 -20.76 -10.24 18.85
C ARG A 45 -19.36 -10.87 18.96
N VAL A 46 -18.32 -10.10 18.64
CA VAL A 46 -16.89 -10.46 18.77
C VAL A 46 -16.13 -9.31 19.41
N SER A 47 -15.07 -9.62 20.19
CA SER A 47 -14.20 -8.58 20.76
C SER A 47 -13.07 -8.17 19.79
N TYR A 48 -12.56 -6.94 19.89
CA TYR A 48 -11.40 -6.50 19.10
C TYR A 48 -10.17 -7.41 19.28
N GLU A 49 -9.97 -8.00 20.46
CA GLU A 49 -8.90 -8.99 20.68
C GLU A 49 -9.14 -10.30 19.90
N THR A 50 -10.40 -10.69 19.69
CA THR A 50 -10.74 -11.83 18.82
C THR A 50 -10.37 -11.51 17.37
N VAL A 51 -10.74 -10.32 16.87
CA VAL A 51 -10.35 -9.84 15.54
C VAL A 51 -8.81 -9.75 15.40
N ARG A 52 -8.11 -9.24 16.42
CA ARG A 52 -6.64 -9.16 16.46
C ARG A 52 -5.97 -10.54 16.41
N ARG A 53 -6.49 -11.51 17.17
CA ARG A 53 -6.04 -12.91 17.14
C ARG A 53 -6.26 -13.54 15.76
N TRP A 54 -7.39 -13.26 15.11
CA TRP A 54 -7.66 -13.71 13.74
C TRP A 54 -6.70 -13.10 12.72
N VAL A 55 -6.48 -11.79 12.73
CA VAL A 55 -5.51 -11.13 11.84
C VAL A 55 -4.11 -11.71 12.04
N THR A 56 -3.73 -11.99 13.28
CA THR A 56 -2.41 -12.58 13.61
C THR A 56 -2.29 -14.04 13.17
N LYS A 57 -3.33 -14.88 13.35
CA LYS A 57 -3.32 -16.30 12.98
C LYS A 57 -3.44 -16.52 11.47
N PHE A 58 -4.37 -15.83 10.82
CA PHE A 58 -4.74 -16.11 9.43
C PHE A 58 -4.09 -15.18 8.40
N GLY A 59 -3.64 -13.98 8.81
CA GLY A 59 -3.06 -12.99 7.89
C GLY A 59 -1.87 -13.53 7.10
N ALA A 60 -0.97 -14.27 7.75
CA ALA A 60 0.16 -14.95 7.10
C ALA A 60 -0.31 -16.03 6.12
N HIS A 61 -1.20 -16.93 6.54
CA HIS A 61 -1.71 -18.01 5.67
C HIS A 61 -2.42 -17.48 4.42
N TYR A 62 -3.21 -16.41 4.55
CA TYR A 62 -3.80 -15.73 3.40
C TYR A 62 -2.72 -15.10 2.52
N ALA A 63 -1.70 -14.44 3.10
CA ALA A 63 -0.58 -13.87 2.35
C ALA A 63 0.22 -14.93 1.56
N ASP A 64 0.41 -16.12 2.12
CA ASP A 64 1.10 -17.24 1.50
C ASP A 64 0.29 -17.89 0.37
N LYS A 65 -1.04 -18.00 0.52
CA LYS A 65 -1.91 -18.36 -0.61
C LYS A 65 -1.91 -17.26 -1.67
N LEU A 66 -2.12 -15.99 -1.31
CA LEU A 66 -2.11 -14.85 -2.25
C LEU A 66 -0.83 -14.79 -3.08
N ARG A 67 0.35 -14.93 -2.46
CA ARG A 67 1.65 -14.93 -3.13
C ARG A 67 1.79 -16.04 -4.19
N ARG A 68 1.04 -17.15 -4.07
CA ARG A 68 0.96 -18.23 -5.07
C ARG A 68 -0.09 -17.98 -6.17
N HIS A 69 -1.05 -17.07 -5.96
CA HIS A 69 -1.96 -16.56 -6.99
C HIS A 69 -1.41 -15.32 -7.73
N GLU A 70 -0.32 -14.70 -7.26
CA GLU A 70 0.32 -13.54 -7.89
C GLU A 70 1.07 -13.94 -9.18
N VAL A 71 0.33 -13.99 -10.30
CA VAL A 71 0.86 -14.35 -11.63
C VAL A 71 1.95 -13.37 -12.08
N ARG A 72 3.10 -13.95 -12.46
CA ARG A 72 4.24 -13.36 -13.17
C ARG A 72 4.69 -11.97 -12.68
N ARG A 73 5.75 -12.00 -11.87
CA ARG A 73 6.54 -10.83 -11.45
C ARG A 73 7.00 -10.05 -12.68
N GLY A 74 6.92 -8.72 -12.64
CA GLY A 74 7.46 -7.87 -13.70
C GLY A 74 8.99 -7.92 -13.81
N ARG A 75 9.50 -7.54 -15.00
CA ARG A 75 10.91 -7.62 -15.41
C ARG A 75 11.75 -6.45 -14.89
N THR A 76 11.12 -5.35 -14.46
CA THR A 76 11.77 -4.17 -13.90
C THR A 76 11.28 -3.93 -12.47
N TRP A 77 12.18 -3.94 -11.50
CA TRP A 77 11.84 -3.65 -10.11
C TRP A 77 12.19 -2.20 -9.76
N HIS A 78 11.30 -1.50 -9.07
CA HIS A 78 11.55 -0.19 -8.47
C HIS A 78 11.67 -0.36 -6.95
N LEU A 79 12.81 0.04 -6.39
CA LEU A 79 13.12 -0.07 -4.96
C LEU A 79 13.33 1.33 -4.34
N ASP A 80 12.78 1.52 -3.14
CA ASP A 80 12.82 2.76 -2.35
C ASP A 80 12.62 2.40 -0.87
N GLU A 81 13.09 3.25 0.04
CA GLU A 81 13.09 2.96 1.47
C GLU A 81 12.71 4.16 2.33
N MET A 82 11.83 3.91 3.30
CA MET A 82 11.14 4.96 4.03
C MET A 82 11.43 4.89 5.52
N ALA A 83 11.96 5.99 6.05
CA ALA A 83 12.00 6.25 7.48
C ALA A 83 10.59 6.18 8.11
N THR A 84 10.44 5.31 9.11
CA THR A 84 9.25 5.14 9.96
C THR A 84 9.68 5.04 11.43
N ARG A 85 8.79 5.33 12.37
CA ARG A 85 9.08 5.18 13.81
C ARG A 85 8.34 3.98 14.39
N VAL A 86 9.10 3.05 14.98
CA VAL A 86 8.59 1.79 15.52
C VAL A 86 9.07 1.67 16.97
N GLY A 87 8.14 1.51 17.91
CA GLY A 87 8.45 1.53 19.35
C GLY A 87 8.96 2.89 19.90
N GLY A 88 9.21 3.87 19.02
CA GLY A 88 9.83 5.16 19.34
C GLY A 88 11.13 5.38 18.56
N GLN A 89 11.87 4.29 18.33
CA GLN A 89 13.10 4.22 17.53
C GLN A 89 12.83 4.51 16.05
N LEU A 90 13.89 4.89 15.32
CA LEU A 90 13.87 5.06 13.87
C LEU A 90 14.14 3.71 13.20
N CYS A 91 13.34 3.37 12.19
CA CYS A 91 13.51 2.17 11.38
C CYS A 91 13.29 2.51 9.89
N TRP A 92 13.78 1.65 9.01
CA TRP A 92 13.74 1.80 7.56
C TRP A 92 12.86 0.71 6.96
N LEU A 93 11.79 1.14 6.28
CA LEU A 93 10.88 0.26 5.55
C LEU A 93 11.31 0.26 4.09
N TRP A 94 12.08 -0.76 3.72
CA TRP A 94 12.49 -1.08 2.35
C TRP A 94 11.29 -1.66 1.59
N ARG A 95 11.09 -1.23 0.35
CA ARG A 95 9.98 -1.65 -0.52
C ARG A 95 10.49 -1.94 -1.91
N ALA A 96 9.90 -2.96 -2.54
CA ALA A 96 10.07 -3.24 -3.95
C ALA A 96 8.68 -3.34 -4.62
N ILE A 97 8.55 -2.75 -5.80
CA ILE A 97 7.41 -2.94 -6.69
C ILE A 97 7.87 -3.29 -8.11
N ASP A 98 7.01 -3.89 -8.92
CA ASP A 98 7.26 -4.12 -10.34
C ASP A 98 6.83 -2.95 -11.25
N GLU A 99 7.05 -3.06 -12.57
CA GLU A 99 6.61 -2.07 -13.55
C GLU A 99 5.08 -1.94 -13.68
N HIS A 100 4.30 -2.82 -13.07
CA HIS A 100 2.83 -2.77 -13.01
C HIS A 100 2.32 -2.08 -11.74
N GLY A 101 3.14 -2.01 -10.69
CA GLY A 101 2.84 -1.45 -9.37
C GLY A 101 2.41 -2.48 -8.33
N GLN A 102 2.63 -3.78 -8.57
CA GLN A 102 2.47 -4.82 -7.54
C GLN A 102 3.63 -4.76 -6.55
N THR A 103 3.35 -4.93 -5.25
CA THR A 103 4.39 -5.02 -4.23
C THR A 103 5.04 -6.39 -4.25
N LEU A 104 6.34 -6.44 -4.53
CA LEU A 104 7.14 -7.65 -4.62
C LEU A 104 7.50 -8.18 -3.23
N ASP A 105 8.00 -7.30 -2.36
CA ASP A 105 8.16 -7.52 -0.91
C ASP A 105 8.25 -6.17 -0.16
N VAL A 106 8.13 -6.23 1.18
CA VAL A 106 8.38 -5.11 2.10
C VAL A 106 9.18 -5.63 3.29
N LEU A 107 10.33 -5.03 3.58
CA LEU A 107 11.18 -5.39 4.71
C LEU A 107 11.40 -4.18 5.63
N LEU A 108 11.09 -4.34 6.91
CA LEU A 108 11.40 -3.38 7.96
C LEU A 108 12.73 -3.76 8.62
N GLN A 109 13.71 -2.85 8.61
CA GLN A 109 15.01 -2.98 9.26
C GLN A 109 15.27 -1.80 10.21
N GLU A 110 16.21 -1.95 11.13
CA GLU A 110 16.64 -0.85 12.02
C GLU A 110 17.67 0.06 11.33
N HIS A 111 18.45 -0.48 10.40
CA HIS A 111 19.52 0.24 9.68
C HIS A 111 19.21 0.46 8.19
N ARG A 112 19.90 1.45 7.58
CA ARG A 112 19.91 1.78 6.14
C ARG A 112 21.33 1.58 5.59
N ASP A 113 21.73 0.31 5.49
CA ASP A 113 23.08 -0.10 5.11
C ASP A 113 23.09 -1.22 4.07
N THR A 114 24.28 -1.66 3.67
CA THR A 114 24.48 -2.73 2.67
C THR A 114 23.93 -4.07 3.15
N ALA A 115 24.07 -4.43 4.43
CA ALA A 115 23.58 -5.71 4.95
C ALA A 115 22.05 -5.78 4.95
N ALA A 116 21.39 -4.67 5.25
CA ALA A 116 19.93 -4.51 5.14
C ALA A 116 19.46 -4.60 3.67
N ALA A 117 20.16 -3.98 2.73
CA ALA A 117 19.87 -4.09 1.30
C ALA A 117 20.09 -5.52 0.75
N GLU A 118 21.19 -6.17 1.14
CA GLU A 118 21.55 -7.54 0.75
C GLU A 118 20.54 -8.57 1.29
N ARG A 119 20.12 -8.41 2.55
CA ARG A 119 19.00 -9.17 3.14
C ARG A 119 17.69 -8.94 2.39
N PHE A 120 17.44 -7.73 1.90
CA PHE A 120 16.24 -7.42 1.13
C PHE A 120 16.26 -8.08 -0.26
N PHE A 121 17.39 -8.00 -0.98
CA PHE A 121 17.56 -8.71 -2.25
C PHE A 121 17.45 -10.23 -2.10
N ARG A 122 18.05 -10.84 -1.06
CA ARG A 122 17.84 -12.28 -0.79
C ARG A 122 16.37 -12.63 -0.54
N ARG A 123 15.60 -11.79 0.15
CA ARG A 123 14.14 -11.99 0.32
C ARG A 123 13.37 -11.88 -1.00
N LEU A 124 13.78 -10.96 -1.88
CA LEU A 124 13.15 -10.81 -3.20
C LEU A 124 13.44 -12.02 -4.09
N LEU A 125 14.70 -12.45 -4.19
CA LEU A 125 15.12 -13.65 -4.93
C LEU A 125 14.45 -14.93 -4.39
N ALA A 126 14.46 -15.13 -3.07
CA ALA A 126 13.78 -16.28 -2.45
C ALA A 126 12.26 -16.25 -2.64
N ALA A 127 11.67 -15.07 -2.92
CA ALA A 127 10.27 -14.95 -3.29
C ALA A 127 10.04 -15.12 -4.81
N THR A 128 11.05 -14.98 -5.67
CA THR A 128 10.98 -15.18 -7.14
C THR A 128 11.60 -16.50 -7.59
N ASP A 129 11.67 -17.49 -6.70
CA ASP A 129 12.22 -18.82 -6.97
C ASP A 129 13.67 -18.77 -7.51
N GLY A 130 14.44 -17.77 -7.06
CA GLY A 130 15.81 -17.49 -7.47
C GLY A 130 15.95 -16.59 -8.71
N VAL A 131 14.85 -16.27 -9.42
CA VAL A 131 14.91 -15.53 -10.68
C VAL A 131 15.10 -14.02 -10.44
N PRO A 132 16.20 -13.40 -10.94
CA PRO A 132 16.40 -11.95 -10.86
C PRO A 132 15.55 -11.18 -11.89
N PRO A 133 15.37 -9.85 -11.74
CA PRO A 133 14.82 -9.00 -12.78
C PRO A 133 15.86 -8.74 -13.89
N GLU A 134 15.43 -8.15 -15.00
CA GLU A 134 16.37 -7.58 -15.98
C GLU A 134 16.90 -6.21 -15.55
N ARG A 135 16.10 -5.46 -14.79
CA ARG A 135 16.43 -4.10 -14.37
C ARG A 135 16.00 -3.80 -12.93
N ILE A 136 16.87 -3.14 -12.17
CA ILE A 136 16.57 -2.59 -10.85
C ILE A 136 16.71 -1.06 -10.92
N THR A 137 15.67 -0.34 -10.52
CA THR A 137 15.64 1.13 -10.42
C THR A 137 15.65 1.53 -8.95
N THR A 138 16.59 2.38 -8.53
CA THR A 138 16.70 2.86 -7.12
C THR A 138 16.85 4.37 -7.03
N ASP A 139 16.84 4.90 -5.81
CA ASP A 139 17.41 6.20 -5.48
C ASP A 139 18.97 6.20 -5.61
N LYS A 140 19.66 7.16 -4.96
CA LYS A 140 21.11 7.29 -4.93
C LYS A 140 21.80 6.52 -3.78
N LEU A 141 21.09 5.70 -3.00
CA LEU A 141 21.68 4.96 -1.88
C LEU A 141 22.71 3.93 -2.38
N GLY A 142 23.99 4.17 -2.07
CA GLY A 142 25.10 3.29 -2.47
C GLY A 142 24.99 1.85 -1.94
N SER A 143 24.26 1.65 -0.84
CA SER A 143 24.00 0.32 -0.26
C SER A 143 23.34 -0.66 -1.22
N TYR A 144 22.52 -0.19 -2.17
CA TYR A 144 21.94 -1.07 -3.21
C TYR A 144 23.03 -1.62 -4.14
N ALA A 145 23.90 -0.77 -4.67
CA ALA A 145 24.97 -1.19 -5.57
C ALA A 145 25.97 -2.13 -4.88
N ALA A 146 26.38 -1.80 -3.64
CA ALA A 146 27.27 -2.63 -2.83
C ALA A 146 26.64 -4.00 -2.49
N ALA A 147 25.33 -4.05 -2.25
CA ALA A 147 24.63 -5.32 -1.99
C ALA A 147 24.45 -6.17 -3.26
N MET A 148 24.31 -5.53 -4.44
CA MET A 148 24.28 -6.25 -5.72
C MET A 148 25.63 -6.90 -6.06
N THR A 149 26.76 -6.27 -5.72
CA THR A 149 28.08 -6.89 -5.93
C THR A 149 28.33 -8.14 -5.08
N HIS A 150 27.61 -8.31 -3.97
CA HIS A 150 27.71 -9.49 -3.09
C HIS A 150 26.81 -10.67 -3.51
N LEU A 151 25.97 -10.50 -4.54
CA LEU A 151 24.96 -11.49 -4.94
C LEU A 151 25.17 -11.90 -6.41
N PRO A 152 25.64 -13.14 -6.70
CA PRO A 152 25.89 -13.61 -8.07
C PRO A 152 24.68 -13.43 -9.01
N GLU A 153 23.47 -13.64 -8.49
CA GLU A 153 22.21 -13.52 -9.22
C GLU A 153 21.91 -12.06 -9.66
N MET A 154 22.55 -11.07 -9.05
CA MET A 154 22.37 -9.65 -9.37
C MET A 154 23.41 -9.10 -10.36
N GLN A 155 24.43 -9.88 -10.73
CA GLN A 155 25.54 -9.41 -11.59
C GLN A 155 25.11 -9.14 -13.04
N SER A 156 24.06 -9.81 -13.52
CA SER A 156 23.49 -9.64 -14.86
C SER A 156 22.39 -8.56 -14.94
N VAL A 157 22.10 -7.87 -13.84
CA VAL A 157 20.94 -6.97 -13.71
C VAL A 157 21.32 -5.52 -13.97
N GLU A 158 20.57 -4.84 -14.84
CA GLU A 158 20.78 -3.42 -15.13
C GLU A 158 20.39 -2.55 -13.92
N HIS A 159 21.37 -2.03 -13.17
CA HIS A 159 21.12 -1.11 -12.06
C HIS A 159 21.04 0.36 -12.53
N VAL A 160 19.86 0.96 -12.40
CA VAL A 160 19.57 2.34 -12.81
C VAL A 160 19.29 3.23 -11.59
N GLN A 161 20.27 4.06 -11.20
CA GLN A 161 20.09 5.08 -10.17
C GLN A 161 19.36 6.31 -10.73
N VAL A 162 18.20 6.67 -10.15
CA VAL A 162 17.42 7.84 -10.60
C VAL A 162 18.09 9.14 -10.14
N ARG A 163 18.87 9.77 -11.04
CA ARG A 163 19.69 10.95 -10.65
C ARG A 163 18.90 12.26 -10.43
N SER A 164 17.78 12.48 -11.12
CA SER A 164 16.88 13.65 -10.91
C SER A 164 15.53 13.61 -11.64
N VAL A 165 15.23 12.60 -12.48
CA VAL A 165 14.05 12.63 -13.35
C VAL A 165 12.75 12.38 -12.57
N MET A 166 11.92 13.43 -12.47
CA MET A 166 10.68 13.61 -11.70
C MET A 166 9.55 12.56 -11.89
N ARG A 167 9.79 11.46 -12.62
CA ARG A 167 8.76 10.47 -13.00
C ARG A 167 9.13 9.01 -12.72
N CYS A 168 10.41 8.69 -12.49
CA CYS A 168 10.84 7.29 -12.35
C CYS A 168 10.55 6.73 -10.94
N ASN A 169 10.91 7.45 -9.88
CA ASN A 169 10.77 6.96 -8.50
C ASN A 169 9.36 7.16 -7.90
N ASN A 170 8.58 8.13 -8.41
CA ASN A 170 7.20 8.43 -7.98
C ASN A 170 6.29 7.18 -7.91
N ARG A 171 6.52 6.14 -8.71
CA ARG A 171 5.74 4.88 -8.62
C ARG A 171 5.88 4.20 -7.26
N VAL A 172 7.10 4.06 -6.75
CA VAL A 172 7.37 3.36 -5.49
C VAL A 172 7.12 4.27 -4.29
N GLU A 173 7.44 5.56 -4.39
CA GLU A 173 7.04 6.60 -3.42
C GLU A 173 5.53 6.58 -3.13
N GLN A 174 4.69 6.48 -4.17
CA GLN A 174 3.23 6.38 -4.03
C GLN A 174 2.80 5.04 -3.43
N ALA A 175 3.55 3.96 -3.66
CA ALA A 175 3.29 2.65 -3.05
C ALA A 175 3.54 2.61 -1.54
N HIS A 176 4.25 3.58 -0.97
CA HIS A 176 4.33 3.76 0.49
C HIS A 176 3.07 4.41 1.11
N GLN A 177 2.25 5.13 0.34
CA GLN A 177 1.11 5.89 0.88
C GLN A 177 0.05 5.01 1.59
N PRO A 178 -0.34 3.82 1.09
CA PRO A 178 -1.23 2.92 1.82
C PRO A 178 -0.66 2.50 3.19
N THR A 179 0.66 2.31 3.30
CA THR A 179 1.31 2.00 4.57
C THR A 179 1.31 3.20 5.51
N ARG A 180 1.65 4.42 5.04
CA ARG A 180 1.58 5.66 5.86
C ARG A 180 0.19 5.91 6.43
N VAL A 181 -0.87 5.64 5.66
CA VAL A 181 -2.25 5.74 6.14
C VAL A 181 -2.53 4.74 7.27
N ARG A 182 -2.07 3.50 7.16
CA ARG A 182 -2.24 2.49 8.22
C ARG A 182 -1.39 2.80 9.45
N GLU A 183 -0.12 3.18 9.30
CA GLU A 183 0.76 3.62 10.38
C GLU A 183 0.11 4.74 11.21
N ARG A 184 -0.47 5.75 10.53
CA ARG A 184 -1.14 6.88 11.19
C ARG A 184 -2.36 6.43 12.01
N VAL A 185 -3.24 5.59 11.43
CA VAL A 185 -4.41 5.03 12.15
C VAL A 185 -3.99 4.16 13.34
N MET A 186 -2.92 3.37 13.19
CA MET A 186 -2.37 2.52 14.26
C MET A 186 -1.61 3.32 15.34
N ARG A 187 -1.55 4.66 15.24
CA ARG A 187 -0.77 5.55 16.11
C ARG A 187 0.72 5.16 16.16
N ARG A 188 1.30 4.83 15.01
CA ARG A 188 2.65 4.22 14.78
C ARG A 188 2.79 2.80 15.30
N PHE A 189 3.61 2.00 14.61
CA PHE A 189 3.93 0.63 14.99
C PHE A 189 4.66 0.55 16.35
N LYS A 190 4.46 -0.56 17.08
CA LYS A 190 4.97 -0.73 18.46
C LYS A 190 6.14 -1.71 18.59
N SER A 191 6.35 -2.58 17.60
CA SER A 191 7.45 -3.55 17.57
C SER A 191 7.74 -3.92 16.11
N VAL A 192 9.01 -4.13 15.77
CA VAL A 192 9.45 -4.52 14.42
C VAL A 192 8.79 -5.83 13.97
N VAL A 193 8.71 -6.83 14.86
CA VAL A 193 8.13 -8.14 14.55
C VAL A 193 6.63 -8.08 14.25
N SER A 194 5.87 -7.26 14.99
CA SER A 194 4.43 -7.11 14.74
C SER A 194 4.14 -6.21 13.54
N ALA A 195 5.00 -5.21 13.27
CA ALA A 195 4.95 -4.41 12.05
C ALA A 195 5.24 -5.26 10.81
N GLN A 196 6.31 -6.07 10.80
CA GLN A 196 6.67 -6.93 9.68
C GLN A 196 5.53 -7.91 9.35
N ARG A 197 5.01 -8.65 10.33
CA ARG A 197 3.86 -9.57 10.15
C ARG A 197 2.62 -8.87 9.59
N PHE A 198 2.39 -7.61 9.95
CA PHE A 198 1.32 -6.80 9.35
C PHE A 198 1.66 -6.44 7.89
N LEU A 199 2.88 -5.99 7.60
CA LEU A 199 3.31 -5.57 6.25
C LEU A 199 3.34 -6.75 5.24
N ASP A 200 3.78 -7.93 5.68
CA ASP A 200 3.77 -9.17 4.88
C ASP A 200 2.35 -9.49 4.39
N ALA A 201 1.34 -9.38 5.27
CA ALA A 201 -0.06 -9.63 4.91
C ALA A 201 -0.74 -8.44 4.20
N PHE A 202 -0.46 -7.21 4.65
CA PHE A 202 -1.05 -5.98 4.11
C PHE A 202 -0.63 -5.74 2.65
N SER A 203 0.61 -6.05 2.28
CA SER A 203 1.12 -5.91 0.91
C SER A 203 0.34 -6.80 -0.08
N ARG A 204 0.23 -8.11 0.17
CA ARG A 204 -0.51 -9.06 -0.68
C ARG A 204 -2.01 -8.72 -0.76
N VAL A 205 -2.63 -8.32 0.36
CA VAL A 205 -4.02 -7.85 0.37
C VAL A 205 -4.21 -6.53 -0.40
N CYS A 206 -3.20 -5.67 -0.45
CA CYS A 206 -3.19 -4.50 -1.32
C CYS A 206 -3.06 -4.89 -2.79
N ASN A 207 -2.13 -5.78 -3.16
CA ASN A 207 -1.96 -6.29 -4.53
C ASN A 207 -3.28 -6.88 -5.09
N LEU A 208 -3.92 -7.77 -4.33
CA LEU A 208 -5.20 -8.37 -4.75
C LEU A 208 -6.33 -7.34 -4.77
N LEU A 209 -6.54 -6.54 -3.72
CA LEU A 209 -7.80 -5.79 -3.59
C LEU A 209 -7.71 -4.32 -4.01
N ARG A 210 -6.54 -3.72 -4.27
CA ARG A 210 -6.41 -2.30 -4.68
C ARG A 210 -6.05 -2.15 -6.17
N PRO A 211 -6.92 -2.54 -7.13
CA PRO A 211 -6.71 -2.20 -8.53
C PRO A 211 -6.73 -0.67 -8.69
N GLY A 212 -5.99 -0.16 -9.68
CA GLY A 212 -5.86 1.27 -9.95
C GLY A 212 -7.17 1.90 -10.43
N ARG A 213 -8.08 2.26 -9.50
CA ARG A 213 -9.43 2.79 -9.78
C ARG A 213 -9.45 3.96 -10.77
N HIS A 214 -8.41 4.79 -10.80
CA HIS A 214 -8.27 5.91 -11.73
C HIS A 214 -8.09 5.48 -13.21
N ARG A 215 -7.78 4.20 -13.48
CA ARG A 215 -7.61 3.63 -14.83
C ARG A 215 -8.85 2.90 -15.36
N LEU A 216 -9.92 2.81 -14.55
CA LEU A 216 -11.07 1.95 -14.82
C LEU A 216 -12.39 2.73 -14.83
N SER A 217 -13.29 2.36 -15.74
CA SER A 217 -14.68 2.83 -15.68
C SER A 217 -15.39 2.29 -14.42
N ALA A 218 -16.47 2.92 -13.99
CA ALA A 218 -17.24 2.44 -12.84
C ALA A 218 -17.83 1.02 -13.03
N ALA A 219 -18.06 0.60 -14.28
CA ALA A 219 -18.47 -0.77 -14.59
C ALA A 219 -17.30 -1.75 -14.52
N ALA A 220 -16.18 -1.44 -15.19
CA ALA A 220 -14.97 -2.28 -15.17
C ALA A 220 -14.43 -2.47 -13.75
N TYR A 221 -14.38 -1.39 -12.95
CA TYR A 221 -13.98 -1.47 -11.55
C TYR A 221 -14.87 -2.39 -10.71
N ARG A 222 -16.19 -2.50 -11.01
CA ARG A 222 -17.08 -3.44 -10.33
C ARG A 222 -16.78 -4.89 -10.72
N GLY A 223 -16.62 -5.20 -12.02
CA GLY A 223 -16.24 -6.55 -12.48
C GLY A 223 -14.90 -7.00 -11.90
N THR A 224 -13.86 -6.19 -12.06
CA THR A 224 -12.53 -6.44 -11.48
C THR A 224 -12.56 -6.60 -9.96
N MET A 225 -13.44 -5.89 -9.24
CA MET A 225 -13.62 -6.10 -7.80
C MET A 225 -14.44 -7.34 -7.44
N GLN A 226 -15.35 -7.82 -8.30
CA GLN A 226 -16.06 -9.09 -8.11
C GLN A 226 -15.10 -10.27 -8.27
N GLU A 227 -14.32 -10.29 -9.36
CA GLU A 227 -13.23 -11.26 -9.61
C GLU A 227 -12.26 -11.33 -8.43
N ARG A 228 -11.68 -10.19 -8.03
CA ARG A 228 -10.72 -10.11 -6.92
C ARG A 228 -11.32 -10.45 -5.55
N VAL A 229 -12.65 -10.42 -5.41
CA VAL A 229 -13.37 -10.90 -4.21
C VAL A 229 -13.69 -12.41 -4.29
N ALA A 230 -13.80 -13.00 -5.48
CA ALA A 230 -13.83 -14.45 -5.67
C ALA A 230 -12.47 -15.07 -5.29
N THR A 231 -11.37 -14.53 -5.83
CA THR A 231 -10.00 -14.97 -5.45
C THR A 231 -9.75 -14.84 -3.94
N TRP A 232 -10.31 -13.83 -3.28
CA TRP A 232 -10.26 -13.73 -1.82
C TRP A 232 -10.99 -14.89 -1.11
N ARG A 233 -12.14 -15.34 -1.61
CA ARG A 233 -12.90 -16.47 -1.07
C ARG A 233 -12.18 -17.80 -1.26
N GLU A 234 -11.57 -18.01 -2.43
CA GLU A 234 -10.73 -19.18 -2.74
C GLU A 234 -9.50 -19.24 -1.81
N VAL A 235 -8.79 -18.12 -1.67
CA VAL A 235 -7.68 -17.95 -0.73
C VAL A 235 -8.14 -18.25 0.71
N ALA A 236 -9.26 -17.64 1.12
CA ALA A 236 -9.79 -17.79 2.46
C ALA A 236 -10.63 -19.07 2.65
N ASP A 237 -10.66 -19.98 1.69
CA ASP A 237 -11.23 -21.33 1.82
C ASP A 237 -12.67 -21.34 2.38
N TYR A 238 -13.54 -20.50 1.81
CA TYR A 238 -14.95 -20.43 2.21
C TYR A 238 -15.90 -20.23 1.02
N ALA A 239 -16.97 -21.01 0.99
CA ALA A 239 -18.01 -20.90 -0.03
C ALA A 239 -18.75 -19.55 0.07
N PRO A 240 -19.16 -18.93 -1.05
CA PRO A 240 -20.09 -17.81 -1.00
C PRO A 240 -21.42 -18.26 -0.35
N PRO A 241 -22.12 -17.38 0.39
CA PRO A 241 -23.48 -17.69 0.83
C PRO A 241 -24.37 -17.95 -0.39
N GLU A 242 -25.10 -19.07 -0.37
CA GLU A 242 -25.94 -19.47 -1.50
C GLU A 242 -26.94 -18.37 -1.86
N THR A 243 -27.02 -18.02 -3.14
CA THR A 243 -28.05 -17.11 -3.63
C THR A 243 -29.37 -17.88 -3.79
N THR A 244 -30.01 -18.18 -2.66
CA THR A 244 -31.29 -18.89 -2.59
C THR A 244 -32.35 -18.15 -3.41
N ARG A 245 -32.64 -18.67 -4.61
CA ARG A 245 -33.87 -18.36 -5.34
C ARG A 245 -34.94 -19.33 -4.84
N SER A 246 -36.12 -18.77 -4.53
CA SER A 246 -37.31 -19.46 -3.98
C SER A 246 -37.28 -19.79 -2.47
N ARG A 247 -38.51 -19.83 -1.91
CA ARG A 247 -38.93 -20.18 -0.54
C ARG A 247 -38.44 -19.29 0.63
N THR A 248 -39.35 -18.36 0.98
CA THR A 248 -39.65 -17.75 2.28
C THR A 248 -38.58 -17.85 3.38
N PRO A 249 -37.81 -16.77 3.66
CA PRO A 249 -36.79 -16.79 4.70
C PRO A 249 -37.37 -16.63 6.12
N SER A 250 -36.96 -17.52 7.03
CA SER A 250 -37.00 -17.24 8.46
C SER A 250 -35.90 -16.22 8.82
N LEU A 251 -36.19 -15.32 9.78
CA LEU A 251 -35.39 -14.11 10.09
C LEU A 251 -34.05 -14.37 10.82
N ALA A 252 -33.44 -15.54 10.63
CA ALA A 252 -32.17 -15.94 11.28
C ALA A 252 -30.99 -16.12 10.29
N ALA A 253 -31.20 -15.96 8.98
CA ALA A 253 -30.16 -16.14 7.97
C ALA A 253 -29.37 -14.83 7.72
N PHE A 254 -28.05 -14.88 7.99
CA PHE A 254 -27.12 -13.74 8.01
C PHE A 254 -27.07 -12.94 6.68
N PRO A 255 -27.72 -11.76 6.58
CA PRO A 255 -27.87 -11.10 5.30
C PRO A 255 -26.76 -10.06 5.09
N LEU A 256 -25.75 -10.38 4.28
CA LEU A 256 -24.84 -9.38 3.69
C LEU A 256 -25.52 -8.54 2.58
N ARG A 257 -26.80 -8.19 2.79
CA ARG A 257 -27.64 -7.42 1.85
C ARG A 257 -28.09 -6.12 2.51
N PHE A 258 -27.54 -5.00 2.06
CA PHE A 258 -28.39 -3.83 1.88
C PHE A 258 -29.36 -4.17 0.74
N ALA A 259 -30.63 -4.37 1.06
CA ALA A 259 -31.65 -4.53 0.03
C ALA A 259 -31.89 -3.18 -0.65
N ASP A 260 -31.62 -3.12 -1.94
CA ASP A 260 -32.19 -2.19 -2.93
C ASP A 260 -32.42 -0.73 -2.48
N VAL A 261 -31.40 -0.11 -1.89
CA VAL A 261 -31.29 1.36 -1.93
C VAL A 261 -31.08 1.73 -3.40
N ASN A 262 -32.16 2.17 -4.05
CA ASN A 262 -32.16 2.51 -5.47
C ASN A 262 -31.41 3.83 -5.69
N VAL A 263 -30.07 3.77 -5.73
CA VAL A 263 -29.21 4.93 -5.95
C VAL A 263 -29.32 5.40 -7.39
N THR A 264 -30.33 6.25 -7.64
CA THR A 264 -30.46 7.05 -8.85
C THR A 264 -29.20 7.90 -9.01
N VAL A 265 -28.25 7.41 -9.83
CA VAL A 265 -27.03 8.16 -10.14
C VAL A 265 -27.45 9.43 -10.88
N PRO A 266 -27.22 10.64 -10.32
CA PRO A 266 -27.60 11.86 -11.01
C PRO A 266 -26.86 11.92 -12.34
N ARG A 267 -27.60 12.14 -13.44
CA ARG A 267 -27.01 12.37 -14.77
C ARG A 267 -25.98 13.50 -14.64
N ARG A 268 -24.84 13.35 -15.34
CA ARG A 268 -23.78 14.35 -15.36
C ARG A 268 -24.38 15.74 -15.58
N VAL A 269 -24.17 16.66 -14.63
CA VAL A 269 -24.39 18.08 -14.89
C VAL A 269 -23.43 18.45 -16.02
N SER A 270 -24.00 18.71 -17.20
CA SER A 270 -23.22 19.10 -18.37
C SER A 270 -22.81 20.55 -18.19
N CYS A 271 -21.51 20.81 -18.05
CA CYS A 271 -20.97 22.18 -18.00
C CYS A 271 -21.04 22.83 -19.39
N ARG A 272 -22.26 23.15 -19.83
CA ARG A 272 -22.56 24.06 -20.94
C ARG A 272 -23.55 25.11 -20.42
N ASN A 273 -23.34 26.35 -20.86
CA ASN A 273 -24.16 27.53 -20.54
C ASN A 273 -24.08 28.05 -19.09
N MET A 274 -22.87 28.47 -18.69
CA MET A 274 -22.72 29.76 -18.02
C MET A 274 -22.00 30.74 -18.96
N ARG A 275 -22.77 31.43 -19.80
CA ARG A 275 -22.36 32.70 -20.41
C ARG A 275 -23.29 33.78 -19.85
N ALA A 276 -22.74 34.66 -19.02
CA ALA A 276 -23.35 35.92 -18.62
C ALA A 276 -22.33 37.05 -18.90
N PRO A 277 -22.75 38.23 -19.40
CA PRO A 277 -21.82 39.22 -19.92
C PRO A 277 -21.30 40.17 -18.84
N CYS A 278 -19.97 40.29 -18.72
CA CYS A 278 -19.33 41.34 -17.92
C CYS A 278 -19.36 42.69 -18.65
N ALA A 279 -20.50 43.39 -18.57
CA ALA A 279 -20.67 44.71 -19.16
C ALA A 279 -20.00 45.81 -18.30
N GLY A 280 -18.83 46.27 -18.76
CA GLY A 280 -18.29 47.62 -18.59
C GLY A 280 -18.40 48.34 -17.23
N ARG A 281 -17.26 48.46 -16.54
CA ARG A 281 -16.92 49.72 -15.85
C ARG A 281 -15.41 49.96 -15.98
N ARG A 282 -15.02 51.18 -16.37
CA ARG A 282 -13.62 51.56 -16.67
C ARG A 282 -12.95 52.16 -15.43
N CYS A 283 -11.64 51.93 -15.26
CA CYS A 283 -10.71 52.87 -14.62
C CYS A 283 -9.33 52.71 -15.26
N ALA A 284 -8.54 53.79 -15.30
CA ALA A 284 -7.24 53.89 -15.96
C ALA A 284 -6.22 54.64 -15.04
N PRO A 285 -4.99 55.07 -15.44
CA PRO A 285 -3.80 54.61 -14.70
C PRO A 285 -2.80 55.70 -14.19
N ARG A 286 -1.83 55.26 -13.36
CA ARG A 286 -0.67 56.03 -12.81
C ARG A 286 -1.05 57.17 -11.83
N VAL A 287 -0.18 57.71 -10.96
CA VAL A 287 1.25 58.14 -11.00
C VAL A 287 1.89 57.87 -9.60
N GLN A 288 3.12 57.33 -9.44
CA GLN A 288 4.39 57.99 -8.97
C GLN A 288 4.24 59.13 -7.92
N ARG A 289 5.16 59.47 -6.98
CA ARG A 289 6.55 59.15 -6.51
C ARG A 289 6.63 59.76 -5.06
N ALA A 290 7.68 59.82 -4.22
CA ALA A 290 8.98 59.19 -3.87
C ALA A 290 9.48 59.91 -2.57
N ALA A 291 10.49 59.54 -1.77
CA ALA A 291 11.45 58.42 -1.69
C ALA A 291 11.43 57.91 -0.21
N ALA A 292 12.47 57.62 0.61
CA ALA A 292 13.94 57.44 0.58
C ALA A 292 14.33 56.62 1.87
N GLY A 293 15.53 56.06 2.08
CA GLY A 293 16.68 55.84 1.18
C GLY A 293 18.04 55.94 1.89
N ARG A 294 18.86 54.86 1.86
CA ARG A 294 20.34 54.86 1.92
C ARG A 294 20.90 53.46 1.62
N SER A 295 22.14 53.43 1.12
CA SER A 295 22.95 52.26 0.76
C SER A 295 23.59 51.61 2.02
N ASP A 296 24.40 50.53 2.00
CA ASP A 296 25.47 50.25 1.03
C ASP A 296 26.06 48.81 1.06
N VAL A 297 26.87 48.52 0.03
CA VAL A 297 27.94 47.49 -0.08
C VAL A 297 27.57 45.98 -0.01
N CYS A 298 28.06 45.25 -1.03
CA CYS A 298 28.36 43.82 -0.96
C CYS A 298 29.87 43.61 -0.78
N GLU A 299 30.31 42.60 -0.04
CA GLU A 299 31.60 41.95 -0.32
C GLU A 299 31.46 40.42 -0.31
N SER A 300 32.01 39.81 -1.36
CA SER A 300 32.09 38.36 -1.55
C SER A 300 33.52 37.88 -1.38
N ARG A 301 33.77 36.85 -0.58
CA ARG A 301 35.06 36.14 -0.58
C ARG A 301 34.87 34.63 -0.62
N SER A 302 35.63 34.00 -1.51
CA SER A 302 35.76 32.55 -1.66
C SER A 302 37.19 32.12 -1.33
N ALA A 303 37.31 30.89 -0.83
CA ALA A 303 38.49 29.99 -0.76
C ALA A 303 39.91 30.52 -1.07
N GLY A 304 40.88 30.17 -0.20
CA GLY A 304 42.31 30.32 -0.54
C GLY A 304 43.34 29.90 0.51
N ILE A 305 43.61 28.58 0.61
CA ILE A 305 44.95 27.95 0.72
C ILE A 305 45.89 28.29 1.92
N ALA A 306 46.55 27.25 2.46
CA ALA A 306 47.63 27.30 3.48
C ALA A 306 49.03 27.08 2.80
N PRO A 307 50.22 27.21 3.45
CA PRO A 307 50.58 26.89 4.85
C PRO A 307 51.49 27.92 5.56
N GLY A 308 52.04 27.55 6.73
CA GLY A 308 53.15 28.25 7.43
C GLY A 308 54.54 27.74 7.00
N PRO A 309 55.58 27.71 7.86
CA PRO A 309 55.64 28.06 9.30
C PRO A 309 56.62 29.21 9.63
N GLY A 310 56.72 29.55 10.92
CA GLY A 310 57.71 30.45 11.52
C GLY A 310 57.64 30.38 13.04
#